data_AF-A0A2H0NE47-F1
#
_entry.id   AF-A0A2H0NE47-F1
#
_cell.length_a   1.000
_cell.length_b   1.000
_cell.length_c   1.000
_cell.angle_alpha   90.00
_cell.angle_beta   90.00
_cell.angle_gamma   90.00
#
_symmetry.space_group_name_H-M   'P 1'
#
loop_
_entity.id
_entity.type
_entity.pdbx_description
1 polymer ?
#
loop_
_entity_poly.entity_id
_entity_poly.type
_entity_poly.pdbx_seq_one_letter_code
_entity_poly.pdbx_strand_id
1 'polypeptide(L)'
;MEAIEKIAKILRADKRVIHHLEDRFSRLTGRQRIFEQIVQENEKKIKESLLTLDIPAQANAKEIYNALISKIEADGNLIFEVLKQPRLSDSEDCQRVLEFAQKIIGLTEGFFLKKEKAEELLVKNPPQKILSYLKYKSVEEMLVKEDLWEIYSALRFREDKNWLNQVFFKEYENLKPEDFEKREIRVLALSSKWVSSAESFISKKWHNISHLKEMGVVFVIPVSLGFSGELLRMLSLIFHYFHEISFYSQIIFNLSKKSSNFSQDLISLLRGDVIEKLPTADKKIPWLVIQRYLAKDDENDQRLFFPHISPEAIHWSKVGEDLIKSGAHFNHFGKEMGFWFNLDWVGDYFKDEIGEEVLVSFNLVDTVMSLVKEKEMIKYLYHHQEALWNKIFSEYFNQKKLEKFAQENLLKGYFEI
;
A
#
# COMPACT_ATOMS: atom_id res chain seq x y z
N MET A 1 -21.92 1.05 24.65
CA MET A 1 -22.08 0.51 23.29
C MET A 1 -21.52 -0.90 23.29
N GLU A 2 -22.26 -1.88 22.81
CA GLU A 2 -21.76 -3.27 22.72
C GLU A 2 -20.63 -3.35 21.67
N ALA A 3 -19.69 -4.29 21.81
CA ALA A 3 -18.51 -4.36 20.94
C ALA A 3 -18.85 -4.50 19.44
N ILE A 4 -19.91 -5.26 19.13
CA ILE A 4 -20.47 -5.42 17.78
C ILE A 4 -20.93 -4.07 17.22
N GLU A 5 -21.64 -3.26 18.00
CA GLU A 5 -22.14 -1.95 17.55
C GLU A 5 -20.98 -1.00 17.26
N LYS A 6 -19.94 -1.02 18.11
CA LYS A 6 -18.74 -0.19 17.93
C LYS A 6 -18.01 -0.54 16.64
N ILE A 7 -17.74 -1.83 16.43
CA ILE A 7 -17.04 -2.31 15.23
C ILE A 7 -17.87 -2.05 13.98
N ALA A 8 -19.19 -2.32 14.01
CA ALA A 8 -20.09 -2.02 12.90
C ALA A 8 -20.09 -0.53 12.53
N LYS A 9 -20.11 0.36 13.53
CA LYS A 9 -20.06 1.81 13.34
C LYS A 9 -18.73 2.28 12.73
N ILE A 10 -17.60 1.73 13.16
CA ILE A 10 -16.28 2.05 12.60
C ILE A 10 -16.18 1.57 11.15
N LEU A 11 -16.61 0.35 10.87
CA LEU A 11 -16.53 -0.27 9.53
C LEU A 11 -17.65 0.18 8.59
N ARG A 12 -18.59 1.02 9.06
CA ARG A 12 -19.81 1.41 8.32
C ARG A 12 -20.59 0.20 7.79
N ALA A 13 -20.56 -0.91 8.53
CA ALA A 13 -21.16 -2.19 8.15
C ALA A 13 -22.48 -2.44 8.89
N ASP A 14 -23.35 -3.28 8.34
CA ASP A 14 -24.58 -3.68 9.03
C ASP A 14 -24.24 -4.50 10.28
N LYS A 15 -24.73 -4.06 11.45
CA LYS A 15 -24.50 -4.75 12.74
C LYS A 15 -24.91 -6.22 12.74
N ARG A 16 -25.91 -6.61 11.93
CA ARG A 16 -26.36 -8.02 11.79
C ARG A 16 -25.30 -8.86 11.09
N VAL A 17 -24.62 -8.29 10.09
CA VAL A 17 -23.51 -8.96 9.41
C VAL A 17 -22.36 -9.19 10.39
N ILE A 18 -22.04 -8.17 11.19
CA ILE A 18 -20.99 -8.27 12.22
C ILE A 18 -21.33 -9.31 13.30
N HIS A 19 -22.57 -9.33 13.79
CA HIS A 19 -23.02 -10.34 14.75
C HIS A 19 -22.95 -11.76 14.17
N HIS A 20 -23.46 -11.98 12.96
CA HIS A 20 -23.43 -13.30 12.32
C HIS A 20 -22.00 -13.78 12.07
N LEU A 21 -21.10 -12.84 11.78
CA LEU A 21 -19.68 -13.11 11.60
C LEU A 21 -19.05 -13.62 12.90
N GLU A 22 -19.23 -12.90 14.01
CA GLU A 22 -18.71 -13.30 15.32
C GLU A 22 -19.20 -14.71 15.69
N ASP A 23 -20.52 -14.95 15.62
CA ASP A 23 -21.12 -16.25 15.90
C ASP A 23 -20.48 -17.38 15.09
N ARG A 24 -20.31 -17.16 13.79
CA ARG A 24 -19.78 -18.18 12.88
C ARG A 24 -18.31 -18.46 13.16
N PHE A 25 -17.49 -17.42 13.26
CA PHE A 25 -16.06 -17.57 13.49
C PHE A 25 -15.77 -18.19 14.85
N SER A 26 -16.56 -17.84 15.87
CA SER A 26 -16.48 -18.47 17.18
C SER A 26 -16.80 -19.96 17.15
N ARG A 27 -17.84 -20.38 16.42
CA ARG A 27 -18.15 -21.81 16.24
C ARG A 27 -17.05 -22.57 15.49
N LEU A 28 -16.46 -21.95 14.46
CA LEU A 28 -15.45 -22.59 13.60
C LEU A 28 -14.08 -22.71 14.25
N THR A 29 -13.69 -21.70 15.02
CA THR A 29 -12.34 -21.63 15.62
C THR A 29 -12.29 -22.03 17.09
N GLY A 30 -13.45 -22.08 17.76
CA GLY A 30 -13.56 -22.25 19.21
C GLY A 30 -13.16 -21.00 20.01
N ARG A 31 -12.80 -19.88 19.35
CA ARG A 31 -12.42 -18.63 19.99
C ARG A 31 -13.64 -17.78 20.28
N GLN A 32 -13.85 -17.41 21.53
CA GLN A 32 -15.00 -16.59 21.95
C GLN A 32 -14.55 -15.19 22.36
N ARG A 33 -15.51 -14.25 22.30
CA ARG A 33 -15.34 -12.86 22.77
C ARG A 33 -14.19 -12.10 22.11
N ILE A 34 -13.98 -12.35 20.81
CA ILE A 34 -12.89 -11.71 20.06
C ILE A 34 -13.23 -10.25 19.79
N PHE A 35 -14.49 -9.91 19.54
CA PHE A 35 -14.88 -8.53 19.27
C PHE A 35 -14.70 -7.65 20.51
N GLU A 36 -15.02 -8.15 21.70
CA GLU A 36 -14.72 -7.43 22.94
C GLU A 36 -13.22 -7.26 23.18
N GLN A 37 -12.41 -8.28 22.84
CA GLN A 37 -10.95 -8.19 22.96
C GLN A 37 -10.39 -7.11 22.02
N ILE A 38 -10.84 -7.08 20.76
CA ILE A 38 -10.43 -6.06 19.78
C ILE A 38 -10.80 -4.66 20.29
N VAL A 39 -12.02 -4.46 20.79
CA VAL A 39 -12.45 -3.16 21.32
C VAL A 39 -11.64 -2.75 22.54
N GLN A 40 -11.39 -3.66 23.49
CA GLN A 40 -10.57 -3.37 24.66
C GLN A 40 -9.13 -3.04 24.30
N GLU A 41 -8.54 -3.77 23.34
CA GLU A 41 -7.20 -3.48 22.83
C GLU A 41 -7.15 -2.12 22.12
N ASN A 42 -8.17 -1.79 21.31
CA ASN A 42 -8.29 -0.49 20.65
C ASN A 42 -8.29 0.65 21.67
N GLU A 43 -9.16 0.56 22.69
CA GLU A 43 -9.27 1.58 23.74
C GLU A 43 -7.98 1.73 24.55
N LYS A 44 -7.32 0.61 24.85
CA LYS A 44 -6.01 0.62 25.50
C LYS A 44 -4.97 1.33 24.65
N LYS A 45 -4.88 0.99 23.36
CA LYS A 45 -3.92 1.59 22.42
C LYS A 45 -4.16 3.08 22.24
N ILE A 46 -5.43 3.50 22.09
CA ILE A 46 -5.80 4.93 22.05
C ILE A 46 -5.29 5.62 23.31
N LYS A 47 -5.58 5.09 24.50
CA LYS A 47 -5.13 5.71 25.76
C LYS A 47 -3.60 5.82 25.85
N GLU A 48 -2.88 4.78 25.45
CA GLU A 48 -1.41 4.76 25.41
C GLU A 48 -0.87 5.77 24.38
N SER A 49 -1.50 5.90 23.22
CA SER A 49 -1.15 6.88 22.19
C SER A 49 -1.38 8.31 22.68
N LEU A 50 -2.55 8.60 23.28
CA LEU A 50 -2.84 9.93 23.83
C LEU A 50 -1.82 10.33 24.91
N LEU A 51 -1.48 9.39 25.81
CA LEU A 51 -0.44 9.60 26.82
C LEU A 51 0.94 9.86 26.20
N THR A 52 1.30 9.10 25.15
CA THR A 52 2.58 9.27 24.45
C THR A 52 2.67 10.61 23.71
N LEU A 53 1.55 11.08 23.19
CA LEU A 53 1.42 12.38 22.52
C LEU A 53 1.26 13.55 23.49
N ASP A 54 1.28 13.30 24.80
CA ASP A 54 1.07 14.28 25.87
C ASP A 54 -0.23 15.08 25.70
N ILE A 55 -1.29 14.41 25.24
CA ILE A 55 -2.63 15.01 25.15
C ILE A 55 -3.62 14.33 26.09
N PRO A 56 -4.59 15.07 26.65
CA PRO A 56 -5.49 14.51 27.64
C PRO A 56 -6.46 13.47 27.05
N ALA A 57 -6.95 12.56 27.88
CA ALA A 57 -7.86 11.48 27.45
C ALA A 57 -9.23 11.95 26.93
N GLN A 58 -9.61 13.20 27.19
CA GLN A 58 -10.86 13.82 26.75
C GLN A 58 -10.69 14.69 25.49
N ALA A 59 -9.50 14.64 24.87
CA ALA A 59 -9.13 15.50 23.77
C ALA A 59 -10.16 15.35 22.64
N ASN A 60 -10.50 16.48 22.04
CA ASN A 60 -11.40 16.50 20.90
C ASN A 60 -10.67 16.00 19.64
N ALA A 61 -11.44 15.71 18.59
CA ALA A 61 -10.89 15.17 17.35
C ALA A 61 -9.75 16.02 16.76
N LYS A 62 -9.89 17.35 16.79
CA LYS A 62 -8.90 18.29 16.23
C LYS A 62 -7.60 18.31 17.02
N GLU A 63 -7.67 18.26 18.35
CA GLU A 63 -6.49 18.15 19.21
C GLU A 63 -5.71 16.87 18.92
N ILE A 64 -6.41 15.75 18.75
CA ILE A 64 -5.80 14.45 18.40
C ILE A 64 -5.15 14.52 17.02
N TYR A 65 -5.85 15.05 16.01
CA TYR A 65 -5.28 15.21 14.65
C TYR A 65 -4.01 16.07 14.66
N ASN A 66 -4.04 17.22 15.34
CA ASN A 66 -2.88 18.11 15.42
C ASN A 66 -1.69 17.44 16.12
N ALA A 67 -1.94 16.64 17.16
CA ALA A 67 -0.89 15.89 17.84
C ALA A 67 -0.29 14.79 16.96
N LEU A 68 -1.13 14.06 16.21
CA LEU A 68 -0.68 13.05 15.25
C LEU A 68 0.14 13.67 14.10
N ILE A 69 -0.29 14.83 13.60
CA ILE A 69 0.47 15.62 12.62
C ILE A 69 1.83 16.02 13.19
N SER A 70 1.85 16.61 14.37
CA SER A 70 3.10 17.03 15.04
C SER A 70 4.04 15.85 15.24
N LYS A 71 3.50 14.66 15.52
CA LYS A 71 4.27 13.42 15.62
C LYS A 71 4.88 12.99 14.28
N ILE A 72 4.14 13.09 13.16
CA ILE A 72 4.68 12.86 11.81
C ILE A 72 5.83 13.82 11.51
N GLU A 73 5.69 15.10 11.84
CA GLU A 73 6.73 16.10 11.59
C GLU A 73 7.98 15.81 12.40
N ALA A 74 7.83 15.48 13.69
CA ALA A 74 8.93 15.11 14.57
C ALA A 74 9.67 13.86 14.05
N ASP A 75 8.94 12.83 13.65
CA ASP A 75 9.52 11.60 13.10
C ASP A 75 10.17 11.83 11.73
N GLY A 76 9.56 12.67 10.88
CA GLY A 76 10.12 13.08 9.60
C GLY A 76 11.46 13.81 9.78
N ASN A 77 11.56 14.71 10.75
CA ASN A 77 12.80 15.42 11.08
C ASN A 77 13.88 14.47 11.62
N LEU A 78 13.50 13.48 12.42
CA LEU A 78 14.43 12.46 12.92
C LEU A 78 15.04 11.66 11.77
N ILE A 79 14.21 11.21 10.81
CA ILE A 79 14.69 10.52 9.60
C ILE A 79 15.56 11.45 8.74
N PHE A 80 15.20 12.73 8.64
CA PHE A 80 15.96 13.72 7.89
C PHE A 80 17.39 13.85 8.42
N GLU A 81 17.57 13.96 9.73
CA GLU A 81 18.91 14.01 10.34
C GLU A 81 19.68 12.71 10.16
N VAL A 82 19.04 11.55 10.36
CA VAL A 82 19.67 10.23 10.19
C VAL A 82 20.17 10.03 8.76
N LEU A 83 19.41 10.47 7.76
CA LEU A 83 19.77 10.39 6.35
C LEU A 83 20.71 11.51 5.88
N LYS A 84 21.23 12.32 6.83
CA LYS A 84 22.13 13.44 6.56
C LYS A 84 21.52 14.47 5.62
N GLN A 85 20.28 14.87 5.94
CA GLN A 85 19.58 15.99 5.36
C GLN A 85 19.41 15.89 3.83
N PRO A 86 18.76 14.81 3.33
CA PRO A 86 18.61 14.58 1.90
C PRO A 86 17.72 15.64 1.23
N ARG A 87 18.10 16.07 0.03
CA ARG A 87 17.29 16.91 -0.85
C ARG A 87 16.46 16.04 -1.77
N LEU A 88 15.14 16.01 -1.57
CA LEU A 88 14.26 15.11 -2.34
C LEU A 88 14.07 15.50 -3.81
N SER A 89 14.59 16.65 -4.23
CA SER A 89 14.73 17.05 -5.63
C SER A 89 16.02 16.56 -6.29
N ASP A 90 16.90 15.91 -5.55
CA ASP A 90 18.19 15.40 -6.00
C ASP A 90 18.13 13.87 -6.16
N SER A 91 18.55 13.38 -7.33
CA SER A 91 18.46 11.96 -7.66
C SER A 91 19.38 11.10 -6.77
N GLU A 92 20.58 11.59 -6.45
CA GLU A 92 21.52 10.87 -5.59
C GLU A 92 20.97 10.77 -4.16
N ASP A 93 20.39 11.84 -3.65
CA ASP A 93 19.77 11.84 -2.32
C ASP A 93 18.55 10.91 -2.25
N CYS A 94 17.68 10.93 -3.27
CA CYS A 94 16.58 9.96 -3.39
C CYS A 94 17.09 8.51 -3.45
N GLN A 95 18.19 8.27 -4.17
CA GLN A 95 18.81 6.95 -4.27
C GLN A 95 19.33 6.48 -2.90
N ARG A 96 19.95 7.38 -2.11
CA ARG A 96 20.37 7.08 -0.73
C ARG A 96 19.19 6.68 0.16
N VAL A 97 18.04 7.36 0.05
CA VAL A 97 16.81 7.02 0.80
C VAL A 97 16.29 5.63 0.39
N LEU A 98 16.30 5.32 -0.91
CA LEU A 98 15.89 4.01 -1.43
C LEU A 98 16.79 2.87 -0.94
N GLU A 99 18.11 3.05 -1.03
CA GLU A 99 19.10 2.08 -0.55
C GLU A 99 19.04 1.90 0.97
N PHE A 100 18.73 2.97 1.70
CA PHE A 100 18.46 2.90 3.12
C PHE A 100 17.27 1.95 3.38
N ALA A 101 16.14 2.16 2.71
CA ALA A 101 14.99 1.29 2.87
C ALA A 101 15.29 -0.17 2.49
N GLN A 102 16.02 -0.38 1.38
CA GLN A 102 16.44 -1.71 0.95
C GLN A 102 17.32 -2.42 1.99
N LYS A 103 18.21 -1.70 2.68
CA LYS A 103 19.04 -2.27 3.77
C LYS A 103 18.21 -2.71 4.97
N ILE A 104 17.15 -1.98 5.31
CA ILE A 104 16.24 -2.33 6.42
C ILE A 104 15.39 -3.56 6.09
N ILE A 105 14.86 -3.62 4.86
CA ILE A 105 14.08 -4.78 4.39
C ILE A 105 14.97 -6.01 4.22
N GLY A 106 16.21 -5.81 3.77
CA GLY A 106 17.15 -6.87 3.42
C GLY A 106 17.02 -7.33 1.96
N LEU A 107 17.91 -8.24 1.56
CA LEU A 107 17.90 -8.79 0.21
C LEU A 107 16.60 -9.57 -0.01
N THR A 108 15.81 -9.09 -0.97
CA THR A 108 14.52 -9.67 -1.29
C THR A 108 14.52 -10.10 -2.74
N GLU A 109 14.65 -11.39 -2.95
CA GLU A 109 14.51 -12.01 -4.27
C GLU A 109 13.04 -12.16 -4.65
N GLY A 110 12.76 -12.07 -5.95
CA GLY A 110 11.45 -12.34 -6.51
C GLY A 110 11.53 -12.91 -7.92
N PHE A 111 10.37 -13.20 -8.49
CA PHE A 111 10.21 -13.77 -9.83
C PHE A 111 9.65 -12.72 -10.78
N PHE A 112 10.53 -12.16 -11.60
CA PHE A 112 10.28 -10.93 -12.37
C PHE A 112 10.59 -11.14 -13.85
N LEU A 113 10.01 -10.29 -14.70
CA LEU A 113 10.24 -10.28 -16.13
C LEU A 113 11.74 -10.08 -16.41
N LYS A 114 12.27 -10.90 -17.33
CA LYS A 114 13.65 -10.84 -17.79
C LYS A 114 13.91 -9.55 -18.54
N LYS A 115 15.15 -9.06 -18.41
CA LYS A 115 15.60 -7.85 -19.10
C LYS A 115 15.43 -7.95 -20.62
N GLU A 116 15.85 -9.06 -21.22
CA GLU A 116 15.81 -9.26 -22.67
C GLU A 116 14.36 -9.29 -23.18
N LYS A 117 13.45 -9.86 -22.38
CA LYS A 117 12.02 -9.86 -22.74
C LYS A 117 11.42 -8.47 -22.67
N ALA A 118 11.79 -7.69 -21.67
CA ALA A 118 11.36 -6.30 -21.56
C ALA A 118 11.84 -5.45 -22.75
N GLU A 119 13.08 -5.66 -23.22
CA GLU A 119 13.58 -5.02 -24.44
C GLU A 119 12.79 -5.44 -25.69
N GLU A 120 12.50 -6.74 -25.85
CA GLU A 120 11.67 -7.27 -26.94
C GLU A 120 10.29 -6.60 -26.99
N LEU A 121 9.64 -6.42 -25.83
CA LEU A 121 8.33 -5.78 -25.73
C LEU A 121 8.37 -4.32 -26.19
N LEU A 122 9.42 -3.57 -25.83
CA LEU A 122 9.58 -2.18 -26.29
C LEU A 122 9.85 -2.09 -27.79
N VAL A 123 10.67 -2.99 -28.35
CA VAL A 123 10.93 -3.03 -29.79
C VAL A 123 9.64 -3.36 -30.57
N LYS A 124 8.85 -4.30 -30.05
CA LYS A 124 7.58 -4.70 -30.67
C LYS A 124 6.52 -3.59 -30.60
N ASN A 125 6.48 -2.86 -29.49
CA ASN A 125 5.56 -1.73 -29.30
C ASN A 125 6.32 -0.49 -28.84
N PRO A 126 6.92 0.26 -29.79
CA PRO A 126 7.73 1.44 -29.48
C PRO A 126 6.96 2.53 -28.72
N PRO A 127 7.47 3.02 -27.58
CA PRO A 127 6.85 4.11 -26.82
C PRO A 127 7.12 5.46 -27.50
N GLN A 128 6.22 5.86 -28.39
CA GLN A 128 6.41 7.02 -29.28
C GLN A 128 6.60 8.35 -28.52
N LYS A 129 5.91 8.53 -27.38
CA LYS A 129 6.04 9.77 -26.61
C LYS A 129 7.35 9.84 -25.84
N ILE A 130 7.88 8.69 -25.42
CA ILE A 130 9.22 8.61 -24.82
C ILE A 130 10.29 8.85 -25.89
N LEU A 131 10.21 8.19 -27.05
CA LEU A 131 11.15 8.41 -28.15
C LEU A 131 11.22 9.88 -28.57
N SER A 132 10.05 10.50 -28.76
CA SER A 132 9.94 11.92 -29.10
C SER A 132 10.52 12.83 -28.02
N TYR A 133 10.32 12.48 -26.74
CA TYR A 133 10.83 13.23 -25.59
C TYR A 133 12.35 13.25 -25.54
N LEU A 134 12.94 12.06 -25.64
CA LEU A 134 14.37 11.84 -25.56
C LEU A 134 15.08 12.11 -26.90
N LYS A 135 14.31 12.40 -27.96
CA LYS A 135 14.78 12.71 -29.32
C LYS A 135 15.52 11.55 -29.99
N TYR A 136 15.07 10.32 -29.75
CA TYR A 136 15.57 9.13 -30.43
C TYR A 136 14.72 8.74 -31.63
N LYS A 137 15.37 8.21 -32.67
CA LYS A 137 14.68 7.80 -33.91
C LYS A 137 14.13 6.38 -33.86
N SER A 138 14.70 5.53 -33.00
CA SER A 138 14.28 4.15 -32.84
C SER A 138 14.47 3.65 -31.42
N VAL A 139 13.82 2.53 -31.09
CA VAL A 139 13.92 1.90 -29.77
C VAL A 139 15.33 1.36 -29.55
N GLU A 140 15.97 0.82 -30.58
CA GLU A 140 17.34 0.28 -30.52
C GLU A 140 18.34 1.38 -30.17
N GLU A 141 18.21 2.57 -30.78
CA GLU A 141 19.06 3.71 -30.43
C GLU A 141 18.86 4.12 -28.96
N MET A 142 17.61 4.16 -28.51
CA MET A 142 17.26 4.50 -27.13
C MET A 142 17.82 3.47 -26.14
N LEU A 143 17.64 2.16 -26.38
CA LEU A 143 18.10 1.09 -25.50
C LEU A 143 19.63 1.01 -25.36
N VAL A 144 20.38 1.51 -26.34
CA VAL A 144 21.85 1.63 -26.24
C VAL A 144 22.29 2.78 -25.33
N LYS A 145 21.50 3.85 -25.23
CA LYS A 145 21.87 5.10 -24.58
C LYS A 145 21.20 5.32 -23.22
N GLU A 146 20.13 4.61 -22.94
CA GLU A 146 19.26 4.85 -21.80
C GLU A 146 19.13 3.61 -20.90
N ASP A 147 18.89 3.83 -19.61
CA ASP A 147 18.61 2.74 -18.68
C ASP A 147 17.18 2.21 -18.91
N LEU A 148 17.08 0.89 -19.17
CA LEU A 148 15.82 0.20 -19.43
C LEU A 148 14.79 0.39 -18.31
N TRP A 149 15.23 0.38 -17.05
CA TRP A 149 14.35 0.49 -15.89
C TRP A 149 13.80 1.90 -15.74
N GLU A 150 14.58 2.93 -16.10
CA GLU A 150 14.07 4.30 -16.21
C GLU A 150 13.01 4.40 -17.31
N ILE A 151 13.27 3.83 -18.49
CA ILE A 151 12.31 3.84 -19.61
C ILE A 151 10.99 3.18 -19.19
N TYR A 152 11.07 1.99 -18.60
CA TYR A 152 9.88 1.26 -18.12
C TYR A 152 9.13 2.02 -17.03
N SER A 153 9.85 2.68 -16.12
CA SER A 153 9.24 3.54 -15.10
C SER A 153 8.51 4.73 -15.75
N ALA A 154 9.13 5.32 -16.77
CA ALA A 154 8.58 6.45 -17.52
C ALA A 154 7.33 6.10 -18.33
N LEU A 155 7.14 4.84 -18.73
CA LEU A 155 5.89 4.39 -19.37
C LEU A 155 4.66 4.77 -18.52
N ARG A 156 4.76 4.71 -17.18
CA ARG A 156 3.63 4.99 -16.27
C ARG A 156 3.10 6.42 -16.33
N PHE A 157 3.92 7.38 -16.77
CA PHE A 157 3.55 8.80 -16.75
C PHE A 157 3.73 9.52 -18.09
N ARG A 158 4.41 8.92 -19.07
CA ARG A 158 4.58 9.51 -20.42
C ARG A 158 3.62 8.99 -21.44
N GLU A 159 3.35 7.69 -21.43
CA GLU A 159 2.51 7.07 -22.46
C GLU A 159 1.02 7.16 -22.11
N ASP A 160 0.17 7.14 -23.13
CA ASP A 160 -1.28 7.22 -22.92
C ASP A 160 -1.81 5.98 -22.22
N LYS A 161 -2.76 6.18 -21.28
CA LYS A 161 -3.46 5.08 -20.61
C LYS A 161 -4.09 4.10 -21.63
N ASN A 162 -4.62 4.62 -22.74
CA ASN A 162 -5.18 3.78 -23.81
C ASN A 162 -4.11 2.97 -24.52
N TRP A 163 -2.96 3.56 -24.84
CA TRP A 163 -1.85 2.84 -25.48
C TRP A 163 -1.28 1.76 -24.53
N LEU A 164 -1.04 2.11 -23.26
CA LEU A 164 -0.58 1.15 -22.26
C LEU A 164 -1.54 -0.05 -22.15
N ASN A 165 -2.85 0.20 -22.05
CA ASN A 165 -3.82 -0.86 -21.84
C ASN A 165 -4.15 -1.68 -23.08
N GLN A 166 -4.23 -1.05 -24.26
CA GLN A 166 -4.74 -1.70 -25.47
C GLN A 166 -3.63 -2.20 -26.41
N VAL A 167 -2.42 -1.63 -26.29
CA VAL A 167 -1.29 -1.95 -27.15
C VAL A 167 -0.19 -2.63 -26.34
N PHE A 168 0.36 -1.94 -25.34
CA PHE A 168 1.52 -2.46 -24.61
C PHE A 168 1.19 -3.70 -23.76
N PHE A 169 0.15 -3.63 -22.92
CA PHE A 169 -0.28 -4.78 -22.09
C PHE A 169 -0.93 -5.90 -22.89
N LYS A 170 -1.35 -5.65 -24.13
CA LYS A 170 -1.85 -6.72 -25.00
C LYS A 170 -0.76 -7.76 -25.29
N GLU A 171 0.50 -7.33 -25.36
CA GLU A 171 1.60 -8.28 -25.54
C GLU A 171 1.83 -9.21 -24.35
N TYR A 172 1.30 -8.85 -23.17
CA TYR A 172 1.43 -9.69 -22.00
C TYR A 172 0.64 -11.00 -22.15
N GLU A 173 -0.33 -11.05 -23.07
CA GLU A 173 -1.08 -12.26 -23.43
C GLU A 173 -0.15 -13.37 -23.94
N ASN A 174 1.02 -12.99 -24.50
CA ASN A 174 2.01 -13.90 -25.06
C ASN A 174 3.13 -14.27 -24.07
N LEU A 175 3.13 -13.69 -22.86
CA LEU A 175 4.16 -13.98 -21.85
C LEU A 175 4.02 -15.40 -21.31
N LYS A 176 5.16 -16.03 -21.08
CA LYS A 176 5.26 -17.39 -20.56
C LYS A 176 6.07 -17.41 -19.26
N PRO A 177 5.92 -18.47 -18.44
CA PRO A 177 6.77 -18.68 -17.27
C PRO A 177 8.27 -18.50 -17.54
N GLU A 178 8.76 -18.91 -18.72
CA GLU A 178 10.18 -18.85 -19.08
C GLU A 178 10.68 -17.43 -19.38
N ASP A 179 9.78 -16.47 -19.57
CA ASP A 179 10.10 -15.05 -19.76
C ASP A 179 10.46 -14.34 -18.44
N PHE A 180 10.35 -15.06 -17.32
CA PHE A 180 10.61 -14.57 -15.97
C PHE A 180 11.85 -15.25 -15.38
N GLU A 181 12.49 -14.57 -14.42
CA GLU A 181 13.68 -15.04 -13.73
C GLU A 181 13.63 -14.69 -12.24
N LYS A 182 14.44 -15.40 -11.46
CA LYS A 182 14.69 -15.01 -10.08
C LYS A 182 15.76 -13.93 -10.03
N ARG A 183 15.44 -12.79 -9.42
CA ARG A 183 16.40 -11.72 -9.14
C ARG A 183 15.93 -10.85 -7.98
N GLU A 184 16.83 -10.03 -7.46
CA GLU A 184 16.52 -9.08 -6.41
C GLU A 184 15.60 -7.95 -6.89
N ILE A 185 14.81 -7.41 -5.97
CA ILE A 185 14.07 -6.17 -6.18
C ILE A 185 15.07 -5.04 -6.40
N ARG A 186 14.90 -4.30 -7.50
CA ARG A 186 15.72 -3.14 -7.84
C ARG A 186 15.08 -1.87 -7.29
N VAL A 187 15.92 -1.00 -6.73
CA VAL A 187 15.53 0.36 -6.38
C VAL A 187 16.18 1.36 -7.32
N LEU A 188 15.46 2.42 -7.68
CA LEU A 188 15.94 3.39 -8.66
C LEU A 188 15.40 4.81 -8.40
N ALA A 189 16.27 5.76 -8.09
CA ALA A 189 15.95 7.17 -8.29
C ALA A 189 16.08 7.48 -9.79
N LEU A 190 15.03 8.03 -10.39
CA LEU A 190 15.06 8.41 -11.79
C LEU A 190 15.98 9.62 -12.00
N SER A 191 16.59 9.70 -13.18
CA SER A 191 17.26 10.91 -13.63
C SER A 191 16.33 12.13 -13.60
N SER A 192 16.89 13.29 -13.25
CA SER A 192 16.17 14.58 -13.21
C SER A 192 15.54 14.96 -14.57
N LYS A 193 16.02 14.38 -15.68
CA LYS A 193 15.41 14.53 -17.01
C LYS A 193 13.95 14.10 -17.05
N TRP A 194 13.48 13.26 -16.13
CA TRP A 194 12.10 12.80 -16.09
C TRP A 194 11.15 13.69 -15.27
N VAL A 195 11.68 14.66 -14.50
CA VAL A 195 10.89 15.45 -13.54
C VAL A 195 9.79 16.26 -14.23
N SER A 196 10.13 17.07 -15.23
CA SER A 196 9.15 17.87 -16.00
C SER A 196 8.08 17.00 -16.67
N SER A 197 8.48 15.80 -17.05
CA SER A 197 7.64 14.79 -17.66
C SER A 197 6.66 14.11 -16.71
N ALA A 198 6.94 14.16 -15.41
CA ALA A 198 6.16 13.49 -14.37
C ALA A 198 5.21 14.42 -13.61
N GLU A 199 5.20 15.73 -13.87
CA GLU A 199 4.41 16.73 -13.12
C GLU A 199 2.90 16.38 -13.07
N SER A 200 2.32 15.95 -14.19
CA SER A 200 0.91 15.54 -14.25
C SER A 200 0.61 14.26 -13.47
N PHE A 201 1.58 13.34 -13.42
CA PHE A 201 1.48 12.11 -12.64
C PHE A 201 1.57 12.43 -11.14
N ILE A 202 2.54 13.25 -10.75
CA ILE A 202 2.78 13.67 -9.36
C ILE A 202 1.58 14.46 -8.84
N SER A 203 1.09 15.46 -9.57
CA SER A 203 -0.07 16.26 -9.17
C SER A 203 -1.34 15.41 -8.99
N LYS A 204 -1.54 14.39 -9.82
CA LYS A 204 -2.70 13.49 -9.69
C LYS A 204 -2.57 12.49 -8.55
N LYS A 205 -1.35 11.98 -8.30
CA LYS A 205 -1.08 10.94 -7.29
C LYS A 205 -0.75 11.53 -5.92
N TRP A 206 -0.33 12.79 -5.88
CA TRP A 206 0.20 13.49 -4.73
C TRP A 206 1.49 12.89 -4.15
N HIS A 207 2.12 11.92 -4.83
CA HIS A 207 3.40 11.33 -4.44
C HIS A 207 4.29 11.09 -5.67
N ASN A 208 5.60 11.06 -5.43
CA ASN A 208 6.66 10.95 -6.43
C ASN A 208 7.25 9.53 -6.53
N ILE A 209 6.62 8.55 -5.89
CA ILE A 209 7.11 7.17 -5.78
C ILE A 209 6.16 6.24 -6.49
N SER A 210 6.69 5.22 -7.16
CA SER A 210 5.88 4.13 -7.68
C SER A 210 6.70 2.86 -7.78
N HIS A 211 6.11 1.83 -8.37
CA HIS A 211 6.77 0.54 -8.57
C HIS A 211 6.35 -0.10 -9.89
N LEU A 212 7.00 -1.20 -10.27
CA LEU A 212 6.63 -2.08 -11.37
C LEU A 212 6.67 -3.51 -10.82
N LYS A 213 5.50 -4.14 -10.64
CA LYS A 213 5.37 -5.43 -9.94
C LYS A 213 6.03 -6.55 -10.72
N GLU A 214 5.75 -6.57 -12.01
CA GLU A 214 6.25 -7.51 -13.00
C GLU A 214 7.76 -7.35 -13.24
N MET A 215 8.29 -6.13 -13.07
CA MET A 215 9.72 -5.83 -13.21
C MET A 215 10.47 -5.83 -11.87
N GLY A 216 9.80 -6.02 -10.73
CA GLY A 216 10.45 -5.95 -9.42
C GLY A 216 11.23 -4.65 -9.19
N VAL A 217 10.65 -3.50 -9.55
CA VAL A 217 11.29 -2.18 -9.39
C VAL A 217 10.49 -1.32 -8.43
N VAL A 218 11.14 -0.69 -7.45
CA VAL A 218 10.63 0.48 -6.73
C VAL A 218 11.39 1.71 -7.21
N PHE A 219 10.70 2.76 -7.62
CA PHE A 219 11.35 3.95 -8.13
C PHE A 219 10.82 5.26 -7.55
N VAL A 220 11.69 6.26 -7.53
CA VAL A 220 11.40 7.61 -7.04
C VAL A 220 11.73 8.63 -8.13
N ILE A 221 10.82 9.58 -8.34
CA ILE A 221 11.04 10.75 -9.17
C ILE A 221 11.61 11.84 -8.27
N PRO A 222 12.80 12.40 -8.53
CA PRO A 222 13.46 13.35 -7.63
C PRO A 222 12.80 14.73 -7.72
N VAL A 223 11.73 14.90 -6.95
CA VAL A 223 10.97 16.14 -6.82
C VAL A 223 10.57 16.29 -5.35
N SER A 224 10.75 17.49 -4.80
CA SER A 224 10.18 17.82 -3.49
C SER A 224 8.78 18.37 -3.67
N LEU A 225 7.88 17.91 -2.80
CA LEU A 225 6.47 18.28 -2.76
C LEU A 225 6.19 19.37 -1.73
N GLY A 226 7.15 19.66 -0.85
CA GLY A 226 7.18 20.88 -0.06
C GLY A 226 6.16 20.92 1.09
N PHE A 227 5.76 19.76 1.61
CA PHE A 227 4.90 19.65 2.80
C PHE A 227 5.65 18.91 3.93
N SER A 228 5.26 19.15 5.17
CA SER A 228 5.88 18.55 6.34
C SER A 228 5.60 17.04 6.43
N GLY A 229 6.58 16.24 6.83
CA GLY A 229 6.47 14.78 6.84
C GLY A 229 6.65 14.10 5.48
N GLU A 230 7.04 14.83 4.42
CA GLU A 230 7.29 14.27 3.08
C GLU A 230 8.26 13.08 3.10
N LEU A 231 9.35 13.18 3.87
CA LEU A 231 10.36 12.12 3.97
C LEU A 231 9.85 10.86 4.69
N LEU A 232 9.11 11.03 5.79
CA LEU A 232 8.48 9.89 6.48
C LEU A 232 7.52 9.18 5.53
N ARG A 233 6.68 9.93 4.83
CA ARG A 233 5.76 9.38 3.82
C ARG A 233 6.52 8.62 2.74
N MET A 234 7.58 9.23 2.20
CA MET A 234 8.40 8.63 1.16
C MET A 234 8.95 7.29 1.62
N LEU A 235 9.54 7.24 2.82
CA LEU A 235 10.08 6.01 3.39
C LEU A 235 8.99 4.96 3.62
N SER A 236 7.84 5.35 4.19
CA SER A 236 6.70 4.45 4.41
C SER A 236 6.17 3.84 3.11
N LEU A 237 6.05 4.64 2.04
CA LEU A 237 5.63 4.17 0.72
C LEU A 237 6.66 3.20 0.09
N ILE A 238 7.96 3.47 0.28
CA ILE A 238 9.00 2.55 -0.20
C ILE A 238 8.89 1.20 0.49
N PHE A 239 8.77 1.17 1.83
CA PHE A 239 8.56 -0.08 2.57
C PHE A 239 7.30 -0.82 2.12
N HIS A 240 6.18 -0.10 2.00
CA HIS A 240 4.94 -0.65 1.48
C HIS A 240 5.12 -1.31 0.10
N TYR A 241 5.79 -0.63 -0.85
CA TYR A 241 6.04 -1.18 -2.18
C TYR A 241 7.00 -2.37 -2.20
N PHE A 242 7.97 -2.45 -1.29
CA PHE A 242 8.77 -3.66 -1.13
C PHE A 242 7.88 -4.86 -0.80
N HIS A 243 7.01 -4.75 0.20
CA HIS A 243 6.11 -5.84 0.60
C HIS A 243 5.10 -6.20 -0.49
N GLU A 244 4.57 -5.21 -1.21
CA GLU A 244 3.66 -5.42 -2.32
C GLU A 244 4.35 -6.19 -3.47
N ILE A 245 5.54 -5.76 -3.90
CA ILE A 245 6.29 -6.45 -4.96
C ILE A 245 6.59 -7.88 -4.56
N SER A 246 7.05 -8.14 -3.34
CA SER A 246 7.33 -9.49 -2.85
C SER A 246 6.07 -10.37 -2.84
N PHE A 247 4.94 -9.81 -2.39
CA PHE A 247 3.66 -10.49 -2.36
C PHE A 247 3.22 -10.92 -3.77
N TYR A 248 3.24 -9.99 -4.74
CA TYR A 248 2.86 -10.29 -6.13
C TYR A 248 3.83 -11.24 -6.81
N SER A 249 5.14 -11.06 -6.60
CA SER A 249 6.19 -11.96 -7.08
C SER A 249 5.93 -13.43 -6.68
N GLN A 250 5.54 -13.67 -5.43
CA GLN A 250 5.22 -15.01 -4.95
C GLN A 250 4.00 -15.61 -5.65
N ILE A 251 2.99 -14.79 -5.97
CA ILE A 251 1.81 -15.23 -6.73
C ILE A 251 2.21 -15.56 -8.17
N ILE A 252 2.96 -14.69 -8.85
CA ILE A 252 3.43 -14.91 -10.23
C ILE A 252 4.26 -16.20 -10.30
N PHE A 253 5.15 -16.45 -9.33
CA PHE A 253 5.89 -17.71 -9.24
C PHE A 253 4.99 -18.94 -9.02
N ASN A 254 3.88 -18.80 -8.29
CA ASN A 254 2.95 -19.91 -8.09
C ASN A 254 2.12 -20.18 -9.35
N LEU A 255 1.76 -19.13 -10.10
CA LEU A 255 1.09 -19.25 -11.40
C LEU A 255 2.01 -19.90 -12.44
N SER A 256 3.30 -19.58 -12.42
CA SER A 256 4.27 -20.14 -13.37
C SER A 256 4.36 -21.67 -13.32
N LYS A 257 4.00 -22.28 -12.17
CA LYS A 257 3.93 -23.73 -11.97
C LYS A 257 2.65 -24.40 -12.50
N LYS A 258 1.59 -23.64 -12.79
CA LYS A 258 0.25 -24.16 -13.18
C LYS A 258 -0.02 -24.14 -14.69
N SER A 259 0.85 -23.48 -15.46
CA SER A 259 0.99 -23.37 -16.93
C SER A 259 -0.23 -23.10 -17.84
N SER A 260 -1.46 -23.51 -17.52
CA SER A 260 -2.57 -23.46 -18.49
C SER A 260 -3.09 -22.04 -18.80
N ASN A 261 -3.06 -21.11 -17.83
CA ASN A 261 -3.61 -19.75 -17.97
C ASN A 261 -2.66 -18.64 -17.47
N PHE A 262 -1.34 -18.87 -17.49
CA PHE A 262 -0.36 -17.97 -16.86
C PHE A 262 -0.50 -16.50 -17.27
N SER A 263 -0.56 -16.19 -18.57
CA SER A 263 -0.63 -14.81 -19.06
C SER A 263 -1.94 -14.11 -18.70
N GLN A 264 -3.07 -14.82 -18.78
CA GLN A 264 -4.38 -14.29 -18.41
C GLN A 264 -4.44 -13.95 -16.91
N ASP A 265 -3.96 -14.85 -16.08
CA ASP A 265 -3.89 -14.66 -14.64
C ASP A 265 -2.92 -13.52 -14.28
N LEU A 266 -1.75 -13.46 -14.91
CA LEU A 266 -0.79 -12.36 -14.76
C LEU A 266 -1.41 -11.00 -15.10
N ILE A 267 -2.10 -10.88 -16.24
CA ILE A 267 -2.76 -9.64 -16.65
C ILE A 267 -3.82 -9.22 -15.62
N SER A 268 -4.65 -10.17 -15.16
CA SER A 268 -5.67 -9.91 -14.13
C SER A 268 -5.06 -9.38 -12.83
N LEU A 269 -3.94 -9.98 -12.39
CA LEU A 269 -3.18 -9.52 -11.21
C LEU A 269 -2.65 -8.09 -11.38
N LEU A 270 -2.03 -7.78 -12.51
CA LEU A 270 -1.42 -6.47 -12.74
C LEU A 270 -2.47 -5.36 -12.89
N ARG A 271 -3.64 -5.66 -13.45
CA ARG A 271 -4.77 -4.71 -13.54
C ARG A 271 -5.46 -4.47 -12.21
N GLY A 272 -5.33 -5.40 -11.25
CA GLY A 272 -6.02 -5.32 -9.97
C GLY A 272 -7.52 -5.64 -10.11
N ASP A 273 -7.88 -6.59 -10.98
CA ASP A 273 -9.27 -6.95 -11.22
C ASP A 273 -9.93 -7.51 -9.95
N VAL A 274 -11.14 -7.03 -9.62
CA VAL A 274 -11.91 -7.56 -8.48
C VAL A 274 -13.26 -8.05 -9.00
N ILE A 275 -13.89 -8.96 -8.24
CA ILE A 275 -15.23 -9.43 -8.57
C ILE A 275 -16.22 -8.26 -8.66
N GLU A 276 -17.01 -8.23 -9.73
CA GLU A 276 -18.00 -7.17 -9.95
C GLU A 276 -19.27 -7.40 -9.14
N LYS A 277 -19.65 -8.66 -8.95
CA LYS A 277 -20.86 -9.06 -8.22
C LYS A 277 -20.49 -9.75 -6.93
N LEU A 278 -21.16 -9.35 -5.85
CA LEU A 278 -21.05 -10.04 -4.58
C LEU A 278 -21.53 -11.49 -4.75
N PRO A 279 -20.77 -12.48 -4.26
CA PRO A 279 -21.18 -13.88 -4.30
C PRO A 279 -22.44 -14.08 -3.45
N THR A 280 -23.38 -14.86 -3.97
CA THR A 280 -24.61 -15.23 -3.24
C THR A 280 -24.28 -16.15 -2.06
N ALA A 281 -24.72 -15.77 -0.87
CA ALA A 281 -24.49 -16.53 0.35
C ALA A 281 -25.66 -17.49 0.62
N ASP A 282 -25.51 -18.78 0.29
CA ASP A 282 -26.54 -19.79 0.65
C ASP A 282 -26.34 -20.31 2.08
N LYS A 283 -25.15 -20.85 2.39
CA LYS A 283 -24.83 -21.46 3.70
C LYS A 283 -23.50 -20.99 4.29
N LYS A 284 -22.66 -20.35 3.48
CA LYS A 284 -21.33 -19.86 3.88
C LYS A 284 -21.27 -18.35 3.81
N ILE A 285 -20.43 -17.75 4.66
CA ILE A 285 -20.18 -16.31 4.59
C ILE A 285 -19.07 -16.13 3.57
N PRO A 286 -19.33 -15.49 2.42
CA PRO A 286 -18.26 -15.14 1.52
C PRO A 286 -17.38 -14.10 2.18
N TRP A 287 -16.08 -14.25 2.00
CA TRP A 287 -15.07 -13.32 2.46
C TRP A 287 -14.32 -12.80 1.24
N LEU A 288 -14.45 -11.51 0.96
CA LEU A 288 -13.84 -10.94 -0.24
C LEU A 288 -12.33 -10.80 -0.08
N VAL A 289 -11.64 -10.76 -1.20
CA VAL A 289 -10.23 -10.39 -1.30
C VAL A 289 -10.15 -9.18 -2.22
N ILE A 290 -9.97 -8.00 -1.63
CA ILE A 290 -10.02 -6.72 -2.34
C ILE A 290 -8.60 -6.26 -2.61
N GLN A 291 -8.16 -6.36 -3.86
CA GLN A 291 -6.76 -6.08 -4.24
C GLN A 291 -6.49 -4.63 -4.69
N ARG A 292 -7.50 -3.77 -4.73
CA ARG A 292 -7.36 -2.36 -5.16
C ARG A 292 -8.15 -1.42 -4.28
N TYR A 293 -7.79 -0.14 -4.33
CA TYR A 293 -8.33 0.92 -3.50
C TYR A 293 -9.70 1.36 -4.01
N LEU A 294 -10.75 0.59 -3.70
CA LEU A 294 -12.10 0.87 -4.21
C LEU A 294 -12.62 2.24 -3.76
N ALA A 295 -12.28 2.68 -2.54
CA ALA A 295 -12.70 3.99 -2.03
C ALA A 295 -12.16 5.18 -2.83
N LYS A 296 -11.11 4.98 -3.64
CA LYS A 296 -10.59 6.01 -4.55
C LYS A 296 -11.52 6.22 -5.76
N ASP A 297 -12.19 5.16 -6.18
CA ASP A 297 -13.14 5.18 -7.30
C ASP A 297 -14.55 5.51 -6.79
N ASP A 298 -14.98 4.88 -5.69
CA ASP A 298 -16.25 5.12 -4.98
C ASP A 298 -16.13 4.77 -3.48
N GLU A 299 -16.18 5.79 -2.61
CA GLU A 299 -16.14 5.63 -1.14
C GLU A 299 -17.36 4.92 -0.54
N ASN A 300 -18.41 4.72 -1.35
CA ASN A 300 -19.65 4.04 -0.99
C ASN A 300 -19.80 2.70 -1.71
N ASP A 301 -18.71 2.18 -2.30
CA ASP A 301 -18.70 0.85 -2.90
C ASP A 301 -19.13 -0.22 -1.89
N GLN A 302 -20.16 -0.98 -2.24
CA GLN A 302 -20.79 -1.96 -1.33
C GLN A 302 -19.79 -3.00 -0.80
N ARG A 303 -18.71 -3.29 -1.54
CA ARG A 303 -17.69 -4.27 -1.14
C ARG A 303 -16.88 -3.81 0.08
N LEU A 304 -16.75 -2.50 0.30
CA LEU A 304 -16.04 -1.91 1.45
C LEU A 304 -16.75 -2.20 2.78
N PHE A 305 -18.08 -2.36 2.73
CA PHE A 305 -18.92 -2.62 3.91
C PHE A 305 -19.23 -4.11 4.11
N PHE A 306 -18.67 -4.96 3.25
CA PHE A 306 -18.85 -6.40 3.28
C PHE A 306 -17.62 -7.09 3.87
N PRO A 307 -17.74 -8.25 4.55
CA PRO A 307 -16.57 -8.89 5.13
C PRO A 307 -15.49 -9.24 4.10
N HIS A 308 -14.27 -8.77 4.33
CA HIS A 308 -13.18 -8.89 3.38
C HIS A 308 -11.80 -8.89 4.04
N ILE A 309 -10.79 -9.28 3.27
CA ILE A 309 -9.38 -9.03 3.57
C ILE A 309 -8.76 -8.19 2.46
N SER A 310 -7.76 -7.41 2.83
CA SER A 310 -7.10 -6.45 1.96
C SER A 310 -5.60 -6.71 1.96
N PRO A 311 -5.01 -7.21 0.85
CA PRO A 311 -3.55 -7.34 0.73
C PRO A 311 -2.86 -5.99 0.96
N GLU A 312 -3.51 -4.91 0.55
CA GLU A 312 -3.02 -3.57 0.76
C GLU A 312 -2.75 -3.26 2.24
N ALA A 313 -3.72 -3.53 3.11
CA ALA A 313 -3.55 -3.35 4.55
C ALA A 313 -2.53 -4.34 5.15
N ILE A 314 -2.33 -5.54 4.57
CA ILE A 314 -1.25 -6.45 4.97
C ILE A 314 0.13 -5.81 4.70
N HIS A 315 0.29 -5.12 3.59
CA HIS A 315 1.55 -4.46 3.24
C HIS A 315 1.81 -3.29 4.18
N TRP A 316 0.79 -2.49 4.49
CA TRP A 316 0.89 -1.38 5.43
C TRP A 316 1.15 -1.81 6.87
N SER A 317 0.60 -2.93 7.33
CA SER A 317 0.84 -3.41 8.70
C SER A 317 2.32 -3.71 8.97
N LYS A 318 3.09 -4.05 7.92
CA LYS A 318 4.53 -4.32 8.01
C LYS A 318 5.38 -3.05 8.09
N VAL A 319 4.89 -1.92 7.60
CA VAL A 319 5.63 -0.65 7.58
C VAL A 319 5.98 -0.18 9.00
N GLY A 320 5.08 -0.36 9.97
CA GLY A 320 5.37 -0.04 11.38
C GLY A 320 6.53 -0.87 11.95
N GLU A 321 6.63 -2.15 11.59
CA GLU A 321 7.77 -2.98 11.96
C GLU A 321 9.08 -2.50 11.32
N ASP A 322 9.03 -2.10 10.05
CA ASP A 322 10.22 -1.63 9.33
C ASP A 322 10.71 -0.28 9.84
N LEU A 323 9.81 0.61 10.24
CA LEU A 323 10.17 1.85 10.94
C LEU A 323 10.85 1.55 12.28
N ILE A 324 10.40 0.56 13.06
CA ILE A 324 11.13 0.13 14.26
C ILE A 324 12.51 -0.43 13.91
N LYS A 325 12.58 -1.36 12.94
CA LYS A 325 13.85 -1.97 12.52
C LYS A 325 14.86 -0.92 12.07
N SER A 326 14.39 0.14 11.41
CA SER A 326 15.25 1.24 10.96
C SER A 326 16.02 1.89 12.11
N GLY A 327 15.42 1.96 13.31
CA GLY A 327 16.08 2.50 14.49
C GLY A 327 17.12 1.57 15.14
N ALA A 328 17.06 0.26 14.87
CA ALA A 328 18.10 -0.69 15.30
C ALA A 328 19.38 -0.54 14.47
N HIS A 329 19.29 -0.06 13.22
CA HIS A 329 20.43 0.09 12.33
C HIS A 329 21.26 1.37 12.55
N PHE A 330 20.73 2.38 13.23
CA PHE A 330 21.37 3.71 13.30
C PHE A 330 21.35 4.39 14.68
N ASN A 331 21.28 3.60 15.76
CA ASN A 331 21.52 4.03 17.14
C ASN A 331 20.62 5.22 17.60
N HIS A 332 19.53 4.86 18.30
CA HIS A 332 18.70 5.69 19.20
C HIS A 332 17.44 6.38 18.64
N PHE A 333 16.89 5.94 17.49
CA PHE A 333 15.57 6.44 17.04
C PHE A 333 14.45 5.39 16.97
N GLY A 334 14.77 4.11 17.22
CA GLY A 334 13.80 3.01 17.09
C GLY A 334 12.70 3.04 18.14
N LYS A 335 12.98 3.61 19.32
CA LYS A 335 11.98 3.76 20.38
C LYS A 335 10.96 4.83 19.99
N GLU A 336 11.41 5.90 19.37
CA GLU A 336 10.64 7.05 18.90
C GLU A 336 9.72 6.64 17.75
N MET A 337 10.21 5.80 16.83
CA MET A 337 9.43 5.24 15.71
C MET A 337 8.44 4.15 16.13
N GLY A 338 8.63 3.55 17.31
CA GLY A 338 7.75 2.52 17.85
C GLY A 338 6.31 2.99 18.09
N PHE A 339 6.06 4.30 18.11
CA PHE A 339 4.71 4.85 18.21
C PHE A 339 3.76 4.28 17.15
N TRP A 340 4.19 4.20 15.89
CA TRP A 340 3.32 3.79 14.77
C TRP A 340 3.07 2.29 14.69
N PHE A 341 3.75 1.49 15.52
CA PHE A 341 3.66 0.04 15.44
C PHE A 341 2.31 -0.46 15.94
N ASN A 342 1.65 -1.26 15.08
CA ASN A 342 0.37 -1.88 15.40
C ASN A 342 -0.70 -0.85 15.83
N LEU A 343 -0.71 0.32 15.16
CA LEU A 343 -1.75 1.36 15.23
C LEU A 343 -2.56 1.47 13.94
N ASP A 344 -2.26 0.64 12.93
CA ASP A 344 -2.88 0.67 11.61
C ASP A 344 -4.40 0.45 11.65
N TRP A 345 -4.90 -0.36 12.59
CA TRP A 345 -6.32 -0.66 12.79
C TRP A 345 -6.94 0.13 13.96
N VAL A 346 -6.20 1.06 14.57
CA VAL A 346 -6.64 1.79 15.77
C VAL A 346 -7.36 3.09 15.39
N GLY A 347 -8.53 3.28 16.00
CA GLY A 347 -9.34 4.48 15.79
C GLY A 347 -10.67 4.42 16.52
N ASP A 348 -11.27 5.58 16.76
CA ASP A 348 -12.58 5.69 17.40
C ASP A 348 -13.26 7.03 17.11
N TYR A 349 -14.52 7.16 17.51
CA TYR A 349 -15.27 8.39 17.42
C TYR A 349 -14.91 9.33 18.59
N PHE A 350 -14.53 10.54 18.25
CA PHE A 350 -14.26 11.63 19.20
C PHE A 350 -15.15 12.82 18.85
N LYS A 351 -15.48 13.62 19.86
CA LYS A 351 -16.22 14.86 19.63
C LYS A 351 -15.34 15.87 18.92
N ASP A 352 -15.88 16.60 17.96
CA ASP A 352 -15.24 17.78 17.38
C ASP A 352 -15.55 19.05 18.21
N GLU A 353 -15.16 20.23 17.70
CA GLU A 353 -15.34 21.52 18.37
C GLU A 353 -16.81 21.90 18.58
N ILE A 354 -17.74 21.34 17.79
CA ILE A 354 -19.19 21.60 17.90
C ILE A 354 -19.94 20.45 18.61
N GLY A 355 -19.22 19.41 19.03
CA GLY A 355 -19.76 18.29 19.80
C GLY A 355 -20.23 17.09 18.97
N GLU A 356 -20.03 17.12 17.65
CA GLU A 356 -20.38 16.03 16.73
C GLU A 356 -19.33 14.92 16.80
N GLU A 357 -19.78 13.67 16.70
CA GLU A 357 -18.87 12.52 16.73
C GLU A 357 -18.22 12.30 15.37
N VAL A 358 -16.88 12.32 15.34
CA VAL A 358 -16.10 12.04 14.13
C VAL A 358 -15.09 10.94 14.39
N LEU A 359 -14.99 10.00 13.45
CA LEU A 359 -13.99 8.95 13.48
C LEU A 359 -12.60 9.54 13.27
N VAL A 360 -11.71 9.29 14.23
CA VAL A 360 -10.29 9.63 14.17
C VAL A 360 -9.50 8.33 14.05
N SER A 361 -8.63 8.29 13.05
CA SER A 361 -7.72 7.18 12.77
C SER A 361 -6.34 7.49 13.35
N PHE A 362 -5.72 6.51 14.01
CA PHE A 362 -4.32 6.55 14.44
C PHE A 362 -3.38 5.89 13.41
N ASN A 363 -3.92 5.53 12.23
CA ASN A 363 -3.15 4.94 11.14
C ASN A 363 -2.18 5.98 10.55
N LEU A 364 -0.90 5.58 10.41
CA LEU A 364 0.16 6.43 9.86
C LEU A 364 -0.19 6.97 8.47
N VAL A 365 -0.69 6.13 7.57
CA VAL A 365 -0.97 6.49 6.18
C VAL A 365 -2.14 7.45 6.10
N ASP A 366 -3.21 7.16 6.82
CA ASP A 366 -4.38 8.05 6.88
C ASP A 366 -3.99 9.43 7.41
N THR A 367 -3.12 9.49 8.43
CA THR A 367 -2.65 10.74 9.02
C THR A 367 -1.75 11.52 8.04
N VAL A 368 -0.78 10.84 7.42
CA VAL A 368 0.13 11.43 6.43
C VAL A 368 -0.61 11.89 5.17
N MET A 369 -1.62 11.16 4.72
CA MET A 369 -2.43 11.56 3.56
C MET A 369 -3.35 12.74 3.88
N SER A 370 -3.82 12.85 5.12
CA SER A 370 -4.58 14.01 5.59
C SER A 370 -3.74 15.30 5.60
N LEU A 371 -2.44 15.22 5.90
CA LEU A 371 -1.50 16.36 5.80
C LEU A 371 -1.41 16.93 4.38
N VAL A 372 -1.29 16.06 3.39
CA VAL A 372 -1.18 16.45 1.97
C VAL A 372 -2.45 17.16 1.50
N LYS A 373 -3.59 16.83 2.12
CA LYS A 373 -4.92 17.33 1.81
C LYS A 373 -5.47 18.29 2.87
N GLU A 374 -4.63 18.86 3.72
CA GLU A 374 -5.05 19.74 4.83
C GLU A 374 -5.91 20.91 4.31
N LYS A 375 -5.58 21.43 3.12
CA LYS A 375 -6.35 22.49 2.44
C LYS A 375 -7.73 22.05 1.93
N GLU A 376 -7.95 20.75 1.74
CA GLU A 376 -9.20 20.16 1.23
C GLU A 376 -10.08 19.58 2.35
N MET A 377 -9.62 19.53 3.61
CA MET A 377 -10.34 18.97 4.76
C MET A 377 -10.82 17.52 4.57
N ILE A 378 -10.16 16.76 3.69
CA ILE A 378 -10.53 15.37 3.38
C ILE A 378 -9.90 14.42 4.40
N LYS A 379 -10.73 13.75 5.19
CA LYS A 379 -10.31 12.70 6.12
C LYS A 379 -10.13 11.38 5.37
N TYR A 380 -8.91 10.87 5.33
CA TYR A 380 -8.67 9.51 4.88
C TYR A 380 -8.92 8.55 6.04
N LEU A 381 -9.90 7.66 5.89
CA LEU A 381 -10.23 6.62 6.90
C LEU A 381 -10.11 5.20 6.31
N TYR A 382 -9.76 5.12 5.03
CA TYR A 382 -9.73 3.88 4.27
C TYR A 382 -8.74 2.88 4.85
N HIS A 383 -7.49 3.28 5.08
CA HIS A 383 -6.45 2.31 5.50
C HIS A 383 -6.75 1.75 6.88
N HIS A 384 -7.29 2.58 7.79
CA HIS A 384 -7.77 2.15 9.09
C HIS A 384 -8.87 1.09 9.03
N GLN A 385 -9.90 1.32 8.21
CA GLN A 385 -11.03 0.39 8.10
C GLN A 385 -10.60 -0.95 7.48
N GLU A 386 -9.76 -0.91 6.43
CA GLU A 386 -9.20 -2.11 5.81
C GLU A 386 -8.29 -2.90 6.79
N ALA A 387 -7.50 -2.19 7.60
CA ALA A 387 -6.67 -2.80 8.64
C ALA A 387 -7.53 -3.44 9.75
N LEU A 388 -8.65 -2.81 10.14
CA LEU A 388 -9.58 -3.38 11.11
C LEU A 388 -10.27 -4.65 10.58
N TRP A 389 -10.64 -4.71 9.30
CA TRP A 389 -11.12 -5.95 8.68
C TRP A 389 -10.09 -7.07 8.72
N ASN A 390 -8.83 -6.76 8.39
CA ASN A 390 -7.72 -7.70 8.50
C ASN A 390 -7.46 -8.15 9.96
N LYS A 391 -7.54 -7.23 10.93
CA LYS A 391 -7.42 -7.51 12.37
C LYS A 391 -8.50 -8.48 12.84
N ILE A 392 -9.76 -8.26 12.46
CA ILE A 392 -10.85 -9.20 12.78
C ILE A 392 -10.51 -10.59 12.25
N PHE A 393 -10.11 -10.72 10.99
CA PHE A 393 -9.74 -12.02 10.44
C PHE A 393 -8.55 -12.66 11.16
N SER A 394 -7.49 -11.89 11.42
CA SER A 394 -6.27 -12.41 12.02
C SER A 394 -6.43 -12.79 13.50
N GLU A 395 -7.33 -12.17 14.26
CA GLU A 395 -7.62 -12.60 15.63
C GLU A 395 -8.30 -13.99 15.71
N TYR A 396 -9.01 -14.40 14.66
CA TYR A 396 -9.58 -15.74 14.59
C TYR A 396 -8.63 -16.76 13.97
N PHE A 397 -7.92 -16.35 12.91
CA PHE A 397 -7.19 -17.28 12.03
C PHE A 397 -5.68 -17.13 12.06
N ASN A 398 -5.13 -16.09 12.69
CA ASN A 398 -3.74 -15.61 12.69
C ASN A 398 -3.25 -14.95 11.38
N GLN A 399 -2.18 -14.15 11.51
CA GLN A 399 -1.57 -13.39 10.41
C GLN A 399 -1.06 -14.28 9.28
N LYS A 400 -0.49 -15.45 9.57
CA LYS A 400 0.00 -16.37 8.53
C LYS A 400 -1.14 -16.88 7.66
N LYS A 401 -2.32 -17.15 8.24
CA LYS A 401 -3.51 -17.50 7.45
C LYS A 401 -4.01 -16.30 6.66
N LEU A 402 -4.04 -15.09 7.22
CA LEU A 402 -4.44 -13.88 6.49
C LEU A 402 -3.66 -13.73 5.17
N GLU A 403 -2.33 -13.77 5.23
CA GLU A 403 -1.48 -13.66 4.04
C GLU A 403 -1.71 -14.82 3.06
N LYS A 404 -1.80 -16.05 3.57
CA LYS A 404 -2.04 -17.24 2.74
C LYS A 404 -3.37 -17.12 1.99
N PHE A 405 -4.45 -16.77 2.68
CA PHE A 405 -5.78 -16.64 2.07
C PHE A 405 -5.82 -15.49 1.06
N ALA A 406 -5.14 -14.38 1.34
CA ALA A 406 -4.99 -13.28 0.39
C ALA A 406 -4.29 -13.75 -0.90
N GLN A 407 -3.17 -14.46 -0.80
CA GLN A 407 -2.42 -14.95 -1.97
C GLN A 407 -3.21 -16.01 -2.77
N GLU A 408 -3.78 -17.00 -2.08
CA GLU A 408 -4.44 -18.13 -2.74
C GLU A 408 -5.75 -17.74 -3.44
N ASN A 409 -6.40 -16.68 -2.97
CA ASN A 409 -7.73 -16.28 -3.46
C ASN A 409 -7.74 -14.92 -4.15
N LEU A 410 -6.59 -14.28 -4.37
CA LEU A 410 -6.51 -12.93 -4.98
C LEU A 410 -7.24 -12.88 -6.34
N LEU A 411 -6.93 -13.84 -7.23
CA LEU A 411 -7.53 -13.93 -8.57
C LEU A 411 -9.01 -14.28 -8.54
N LYS A 412 -9.41 -15.12 -7.59
CA LYS A 412 -10.81 -15.49 -7.39
C LYS A 412 -11.61 -14.32 -6.80
N GLY A 413 -10.94 -13.45 -6.03
CA GLY A 413 -11.50 -12.28 -5.36
C GLY A 413 -12.39 -12.58 -4.15
N TYR A 414 -12.54 -13.85 -3.77
CA TYR A 414 -13.21 -14.25 -2.53
C TYR A 414 -12.91 -15.71 -2.16
N PHE A 415 -13.21 -16.05 -0.90
CA PHE A 415 -13.30 -17.42 -0.40
C PHE A 415 -14.51 -17.56 0.51
N GLU A 416 -14.82 -18.79 0.92
CA GLU A 416 -15.96 -19.07 1.79
C GLU A 416 -15.47 -19.72 3.07
N ILE A 417 -15.96 -19.20 4.19
CA ILE A 417 -15.74 -19.76 5.53
C ILE A 417 -17.07 -20.29 6.03
#